data_AF-A0AAN9D4P4-F1
#
_entry.id   AF-A0AAN9D4P4-F1
#
_cell.length_a   1.000
_cell.length_b   1.000
_cell.length_c   1.000
_cell.angle_alpha   90.00
_cell.angle_beta   90.00
_cell.angle_gamma   90.00
#
_symmetry.space_group_name_H-M   'P 1'
#
loop_
_entity.id
_entity.type
_entity.pdbx_description
1 polymer ?
#
loop_
_entity_poly.entity_id
_entity_poly.type
_entity_poly.pdbx_seq_one_letter_code
_entity_poly.pdbx_strand_id
1 'polypeptide(L)'
;MKPTVDKVKAAVEYFHMSTVGAEKLKSTQRQMGMPELRPEQDCPTRWNSTFYMLKRFLESKDAIISTLAIVSAPVDPLTQEEWEVVEEVCRVLEPFEQVTVEISGESYVTASKMILLCKGLQRITANRQREANVTTGQVIELMDTLCSSMDRKFHKMEYNHVLSETAALDPRFKKLAFSDARAIDEALQRITSAAGRDSPSSQTPGQQEAEGAEGAEAPAVVPQTSAVWMLFDEKATGNAARRNPSADAIMEVRSYLEEPLLQRSADPLSWWKNKASIYPRLTKVMTGRLCIVATSVPSERVFSKTGQIITERRNRISPSKVRQLAFLNANLS
;
A
#
# COMPACT_ATOMS: atom_id res chain seq x y z
N MET A 1 7.13 -7.57 28.76
CA MET A 1 6.41 -6.37 28.24
C MET A 1 5.00 -6.20 28.80
N LYS A 2 4.21 -7.29 28.92
CA LYS A 2 2.79 -7.23 29.32
C LYS A 2 2.51 -6.45 30.63
N PRO A 3 3.26 -6.65 31.73
CA PRO A 3 2.98 -5.92 32.98
C PRO A 3 3.07 -4.40 32.83
N THR A 4 4.09 -3.90 32.12
CA THR A 4 4.27 -2.47 31.84
C THR A 4 3.12 -1.91 31.01
N VAL A 5 2.71 -2.62 29.96
CA VAL A 5 1.59 -2.22 29.11
C VAL A 5 0.28 -2.18 29.89
N ASP A 6 0.06 -3.15 30.78
CA ASP A 6 -1.16 -3.22 31.60
C ASP A 6 -1.24 -2.05 32.61
N LYS A 7 -0.11 -1.62 33.19
CA LYS A 7 -0.06 -0.38 34.00
C LYS A 7 -0.42 0.86 33.19
N VAL A 8 0.12 0.99 31.97
CA VAL A 8 -0.24 2.11 31.07
C VAL A 8 -1.74 2.08 30.77
N LYS A 9 -2.31 0.91 30.47
CA LYS A 9 -3.75 0.75 30.23
C LYS A 9 -4.58 1.21 31.42
N ALA A 10 -4.22 0.82 32.64
CA ALA A 10 -4.92 1.24 33.85
C ALA A 10 -4.88 2.76 34.05
N ALA A 11 -3.73 3.39 33.84
CA ALA A 11 -3.60 4.85 33.91
C ALA A 11 -4.45 5.56 32.84
N VAL A 12 -4.42 5.06 31.60
CA VAL A 12 -5.24 5.57 30.48
C VAL A 12 -6.74 5.43 30.78
N GLU A 13 -7.15 4.28 31.31
CA GLU A 13 -8.54 4.01 31.69
C GLU A 13 -9.01 4.95 32.81
N TYR A 14 -8.17 5.22 33.80
CA TYR A 14 -8.46 6.19 34.84
C TYR A 14 -8.79 7.58 34.25
N PHE A 15 -7.99 8.08 33.30
CA PHE A 15 -8.29 9.35 32.63
C PHE A 15 -9.52 9.31 31.72
N HIS A 16 -10.03 8.12 31.38
CA HIS A 16 -11.28 8.00 30.64
C HIS A 16 -12.51 7.98 31.55
N MET A 17 -12.39 7.35 32.71
CA MET A 17 -13.49 7.18 33.66
C MET A 17 -13.61 8.34 34.65
N SER A 18 -12.50 8.97 35.02
CA SER A 18 -12.45 10.07 35.98
C SER A 18 -12.56 11.43 35.27
N THR A 19 -13.71 12.10 35.42
CA THR A 19 -13.89 13.48 34.95
C THR A 19 -12.92 14.44 35.62
N VAL A 20 -12.67 14.25 36.93
CA VAL A 20 -11.71 15.03 37.71
C VAL A 20 -10.29 14.83 37.19
N GLY A 21 -9.89 13.56 36.97
CA GLY A 21 -8.57 13.23 36.43
C GLY A 21 -8.36 13.81 35.03
N ALA A 22 -9.37 13.71 34.16
CA ALA A 22 -9.32 14.23 32.80
C ALA A 22 -9.19 15.76 32.75
N GLU A 23 -10.01 16.49 33.52
CA GLU A 23 -9.93 17.95 33.59
C GLU A 23 -8.63 18.41 34.23
N LYS A 24 -8.16 17.71 35.26
CA LYS A 24 -6.88 18.02 35.87
C LYS A 24 -5.72 17.81 34.90
N LEU A 25 -5.74 16.73 34.10
CA LEU A 25 -4.72 16.48 33.08
C LEU A 25 -4.64 17.62 32.06
N LYS A 26 -5.80 18.08 31.55
CA LYS A 26 -5.84 19.24 30.64
C LYS A 26 -5.27 20.50 31.30
N SER A 27 -5.64 20.77 32.55
CA SER A 27 -5.09 21.91 33.29
C SER A 27 -3.57 21.81 33.47
N THR A 28 -3.05 20.62 33.78
CA THR A 28 -1.61 20.37 33.92
C THR A 28 -0.88 20.55 32.59
N GLN A 29 -1.43 20.01 31.49
CA GLN A 29 -0.89 20.20 30.14
C GLN A 29 -0.80 21.68 29.76
N ARG A 30 -1.86 22.47 30.01
CA ARG A 30 -1.86 23.93 29.80
C ARG A 30 -0.77 24.63 30.61
N GLN A 31 -0.62 24.27 31.89
CA GLN A 31 0.39 24.88 32.78
C GLN A 31 1.81 24.58 32.31
N MET A 32 2.03 23.42 31.68
CA MET A 32 3.32 23.00 31.13
C MET A 32 3.56 23.49 29.69
N GLY A 33 2.62 24.24 29.09
CA GLY A 33 2.71 24.67 27.69
C GLY A 33 2.60 23.52 26.69
N MET A 34 2.05 22.37 27.09
CA MET A 34 1.87 21.19 26.25
C MET A 34 0.51 21.23 25.54
N PRO A 35 0.36 20.59 24.38
CA PRO A 35 -0.95 20.40 23.76
C PRO A 35 -1.91 19.64 24.68
N GLU A 36 -3.17 20.04 24.70
CA GLU A 36 -4.23 19.36 25.46
C GLU A 36 -4.62 18.05 24.78
N LEU A 37 -3.93 16.98 25.14
CA LEU A 37 -4.11 15.67 24.53
C LEU A 37 -4.71 14.71 25.54
N ARG A 38 -5.84 14.11 25.17
CA ARG A 38 -6.37 12.98 25.92
C ARG A 38 -5.50 11.74 25.59
N PRO A 39 -5.16 10.90 26.58
CA PRO A 39 -4.54 9.61 26.31
C PRO A 39 -5.41 8.77 25.36
N GLU A 40 -4.82 7.88 24.57
CA GLU A 40 -5.57 7.02 23.64
C GLU A 40 -5.81 5.64 24.27
N GLN A 41 -7.04 5.11 24.17
CA GLN A 41 -7.36 3.77 24.67
C GLN A 41 -6.90 2.68 23.71
N ASP A 42 -6.40 1.58 24.28
CA ASP A 42 -6.12 0.38 23.52
C ASP A 42 -7.43 -0.29 23.05
N CYS A 43 -7.45 -0.71 21.79
CA CYS A 43 -8.55 -1.41 21.14
C CYS A 43 -8.05 -2.80 20.69
N PRO A 44 -8.44 -3.88 21.38
CA PRO A 44 -7.91 -5.23 21.10
C PRO A 44 -8.08 -5.71 19.65
N THR A 45 -9.03 -5.13 18.91
CA THR A 45 -9.33 -5.49 17.51
C THR A 45 -8.46 -4.74 16.48
N ARG A 46 -7.64 -3.77 16.90
CA ARG A 46 -6.77 -2.98 16.02
C ARG A 46 -5.36 -2.92 16.58
N TRP A 47 -4.41 -3.68 16.02
CA TRP A 47 -3.09 -3.82 16.62
C TRP A 47 -2.33 -2.49 16.83
N ASN A 48 -2.53 -1.47 15.98
CA ASN A 48 -1.88 -0.16 16.11
C ASN A 48 -2.35 0.61 17.36
N SER A 49 -3.50 0.28 17.96
CA SER A 49 -4.03 1.03 19.11
C SER A 49 -3.11 0.94 20.32
N THR A 50 -2.45 -0.21 20.53
CA THR A 50 -1.48 -0.35 21.61
C THR A 50 -0.30 0.58 21.37
N PHE A 51 0.21 0.65 20.14
CA PHE A 51 1.29 1.56 19.77
C PHE A 51 0.89 3.03 19.96
N TYR A 52 -0.28 3.44 19.49
CA TYR A 52 -0.75 4.82 19.66
C TYR A 52 -1.02 5.19 21.12
N MET A 53 -1.58 4.27 21.91
CA MET A 53 -1.73 4.45 23.37
C MET A 53 -0.37 4.74 24.01
N LEU A 54 0.62 3.88 23.77
CA LEU A 54 1.97 4.04 24.33
C LEU A 54 2.63 5.35 23.85
N LYS A 55 2.54 5.65 22.55
CA LYS A 55 3.12 6.88 21.96
C LYS A 55 2.49 8.13 22.56
N ARG A 56 1.16 8.20 22.65
CA ARG A 56 0.44 9.32 23.26
C ARG A 56 0.76 9.48 24.74
N PHE A 57 0.84 8.35 25.45
CA PHE A 57 1.16 8.33 26.87
C PHE A 57 2.57 8.88 27.11
N LEU A 58 3.52 8.54 26.25
CA LEU A 58 4.89 9.07 26.28
C LEU A 58 4.96 10.56 25.94
N GLU A 59 4.21 11.03 24.93
CA GLU A 59 4.11 12.45 24.57
C GLU A 59 3.59 13.33 25.72
N SER A 60 2.81 12.76 26.63
CA SER A 60 2.24 13.45 27.79
C SER A 60 2.87 13.02 29.13
N LYS A 61 4.08 12.42 29.11
CA LYS A 61 4.74 11.81 30.27
C LYS A 61 4.71 12.70 31.53
N ASP A 62 5.27 13.91 31.45
CA ASP A 62 5.42 14.80 32.62
C ASP A 62 4.07 15.27 33.18
N ALA A 63 3.13 15.59 32.29
CA ALA A 63 1.78 15.98 32.66
C ALA A 63 0.99 14.84 33.31
N ILE A 64 1.16 13.61 32.81
CA ILE A 64 0.55 12.40 33.37
C ILE A 64 1.10 12.12 34.76
N ILE A 65 2.43 12.05 34.91
CA ILE A 65 3.09 11.79 36.20
C ILE A 65 2.62 12.80 37.25
N SER A 66 2.68 14.09 36.90
CA SER A 66 2.28 15.17 37.81
C SER A 66 0.80 15.09 38.18
N THR A 67 -0.07 14.82 37.20
CA THR A 67 -1.51 14.74 37.44
C THR A 67 -1.87 13.56 38.32
N LEU A 68 -1.34 12.36 38.05
CA LEU A 68 -1.61 11.17 38.85
C LEU A 68 -1.18 11.36 40.31
N ALA A 69 -0.05 12.05 40.54
CA ALA A 69 0.41 12.41 41.87
C ALA A 69 -0.52 13.43 42.57
N ILE A 70 -0.97 14.48 41.86
CA ILE A 70 -1.84 15.52 42.44
C ILE A 70 -3.21 14.96 42.83
N VAL A 71 -3.79 14.10 42.00
CA VAL A 71 -5.14 13.55 42.25
C VAL A 71 -5.12 12.28 43.11
N SER A 72 -3.93 11.82 43.54
CA SER A 72 -3.73 10.56 44.26
C SER A 72 -4.47 9.41 43.58
N ALA A 73 -4.27 9.26 42.27
CA ALA A 73 -5.00 8.29 41.47
C ALA A 73 -4.76 6.85 41.99
N PRO A 74 -5.78 5.98 42.03
CA PRO A 74 -5.66 4.60 42.48
C PRO A 74 -5.06 3.72 41.36
N VAL A 75 -3.91 4.11 40.81
CA VAL A 75 -3.17 3.37 39.78
C VAL A 75 -1.71 3.29 40.18
N ASP A 76 -1.07 2.16 39.88
CA ASP A 76 0.34 1.98 40.19
C ASP A 76 1.20 2.90 39.30
N PRO A 77 2.10 3.72 39.88
CA PRO A 77 3.01 4.52 39.10
C PRO A 77 4.00 3.63 38.34
N LEU A 78 4.38 4.08 37.14
CA LEU A 78 5.44 3.44 36.37
C LEU A 78 6.81 3.76 36.99
N THR A 79 7.68 2.75 37.06
CA THR A 79 9.09 2.95 37.41
C THR A 79 9.86 3.62 36.26
N GLN A 80 11.06 4.14 36.54
CA GLN A 80 11.93 4.71 35.52
C GLN A 80 12.27 3.70 34.40
N GLU A 81 12.59 2.45 34.77
CA GLU A 81 12.83 1.36 33.82
C GLU A 81 11.58 1.07 32.97
N GLU A 82 10.38 1.12 33.55
CA GLU A 82 9.13 0.93 32.80
C GLU A 82 8.89 2.03 31.77
N TRP A 83 9.25 3.29 32.10
CA TRP A 83 9.21 4.38 31.13
C TRP A 83 10.21 4.20 29.99
N GLU A 84 11.42 3.72 30.30
CA GLU A 84 12.45 3.42 29.29
C GLU A 84 11.99 2.29 28.36
N VAL A 85 11.34 1.25 28.89
CA VAL A 85 10.69 0.20 28.09
C VAL A 85 9.65 0.78 27.14
N VAL A 86 8.76 1.64 27.61
CA VAL A 86 7.72 2.26 26.77
C VAL A 86 8.36 3.05 25.62
N GLU A 87 9.40 3.83 25.91
CA GLU A 87 10.14 4.60 24.91
C GLU A 87 10.86 3.72 23.88
N GLU A 88 11.56 2.68 24.33
CA GLU A 88 12.21 1.70 23.45
C GLU A 88 11.19 0.96 22.56
N VAL A 89 10.07 0.50 23.12
CA VAL A 89 9.01 -0.19 22.36
C VAL A 89 8.42 0.72 21.30
N CYS A 90 8.12 1.98 21.61
CA CYS A 90 7.64 2.94 20.62
C CYS A 90 8.65 3.12 19.49
N ARG A 91 9.95 3.26 19.81
CA ARG A 91 11.01 3.37 18.79
C ARG A 91 11.12 2.11 17.92
N VAL A 92 10.91 0.92 18.48
CA VAL A 92 10.96 -0.37 17.76
C VAL A 92 9.76 -0.54 16.83
N LEU A 93 8.56 -0.18 17.29
CA LEU A 93 7.32 -0.39 16.54
C LEU A 93 7.05 0.71 15.50
N GLU A 94 7.65 1.89 15.63
CA GLU A 94 7.40 3.02 14.73
C GLU A 94 7.63 2.72 13.23
N PRO A 95 8.69 2.02 12.80
CA PRO A 95 8.85 1.63 11.39
C PRO A 95 7.72 0.72 10.90
N PHE A 96 7.22 -0.19 11.75
CA PHE A 96 6.12 -1.08 11.40
C PHE A 96 4.84 -0.27 11.18
N GLU A 97 4.58 0.69 12.06
CA GLU A 97 3.45 1.60 11.92
C GLU A 97 3.52 2.39 10.61
N GLN A 98 4.67 3.00 10.31
CA GLN A 98 4.87 3.77 9.08
C GLN A 98 4.60 2.93 7.83
N VAL A 99 5.12 1.70 7.79
CA VAL A 99 4.88 0.78 6.68
C VAL A 99 3.41 0.36 6.60
N THR A 100 2.77 0.06 7.73
CA THR A 100 1.35 -0.32 7.75
C THR A 100 0.47 0.81 7.25
N VAL A 101 0.72 2.06 7.65
CA VAL A 101 -0.01 3.23 7.13
C VAL A 101 0.19 3.36 5.61
N GLU A 102 1.43 3.24 5.14
CA GLU A 102 1.78 3.33 3.71
C GLU A 102 1.10 2.25 2.85
N ILE A 103 1.00 1.00 3.33
CA ILE A 103 0.34 -0.07 2.55
C ILE A 103 -1.18 -0.09 2.72
N SER A 104 -1.73 0.67 3.68
CA SER A 104 -3.17 0.78 3.94
C SER A 104 -3.87 1.90 3.15
N GLY A 105 -3.12 2.59 2.29
CA GLY A 105 -3.66 3.58 1.36
C GLY A 105 -4.54 2.98 0.25
N GLU A 106 -5.35 3.84 -0.37
CA GLU A 106 -6.18 3.49 -1.55
C GLU A 106 -6.08 4.51 -2.69
N SER A 107 -5.55 5.71 -2.41
CA SER A 107 -5.41 6.79 -3.39
C SER A 107 -4.10 6.73 -4.20
N TYR A 108 -3.28 5.71 -3.97
CA TYR A 108 -2.01 5.49 -4.65
C TYR A 108 -1.68 4.01 -4.72
N VAL A 109 -0.74 3.65 -5.59
CA VAL A 109 -0.29 2.25 -5.75
C VAL A 109 0.39 1.74 -4.47
N THR A 110 -0.18 0.70 -3.87
CA THR A 110 0.33 0.08 -2.64
C THR A 110 0.95 -1.31 -2.84
N ALA A 111 0.35 -2.19 -3.66
CA ALA A 111 0.82 -3.59 -3.77
C ALA A 111 2.26 -3.69 -4.25
N SER A 112 2.68 -2.84 -5.20
CA SER A 112 4.05 -2.81 -5.71
C SER A 112 5.10 -2.44 -4.66
N LYS A 113 4.70 -1.75 -3.58
CA LYS A 113 5.58 -1.35 -2.48
C LYS A 113 5.82 -2.50 -1.49
N MET A 114 4.97 -3.53 -1.48
CA MET A 114 4.93 -4.54 -0.41
C MET A 114 6.26 -5.27 -0.26
N ILE A 115 6.84 -5.77 -1.36
CA ILE A 115 8.13 -6.49 -1.35
C ILE A 115 9.22 -5.57 -0.77
N LEU A 116 9.31 -4.35 -1.26
CA LEU A 116 10.33 -3.38 -0.84
C LEU A 116 10.20 -3.04 0.65
N LEU A 117 9.00 -2.72 1.10
CA LEU A 117 8.75 -2.29 2.48
C LEU A 117 8.95 -3.43 3.48
N CYS A 118 8.47 -4.64 3.18
CA CYS A 118 8.67 -5.78 4.08
C CYS A 118 10.15 -6.16 4.22
N LYS A 119 10.91 -6.11 3.14
CA LYS A 119 12.36 -6.34 3.20
C LYS A 119 13.11 -5.21 3.91
N GLY A 120 12.67 -3.97 3.69
CA GLY A 120 13.13 -2.82 4.45
C GLY A 120 12.94 -3.04 5.95
N LEU A 121 11.75 -3.48 6.37
CA LEU A 121 11.47 -3.81 7.76
C LEU A 121 12.32 -4.97 8.27
N GLN A 122 12.48 -6.06 7.52
CA GLN A 122 13.37 -7.18 7.91
C GLN A 122 14.79 -6.67 8.19
N ARG A 123 15.33 -5.82 7.30
CA ARG A 123 16.66 -5.25 7.47
C ARG A 123 16.75 -4.28 8.65
N ILE A 124 15.77 -3.40 8.83
CA ILE A 124 15.73 -2.47 9.97
C ILE A 124 15.67 -3.25 11.29
N THR A 125 14.83 -4.29 11.35
CA THR A 125 14.67 -5.10 12.57
C THR A 125 15.96 -5.87 12.87
N ALA A 126 16.57 -6.52 11.87
CA ALA A 126 17.82 -7.25 12.03
C ALA A 126 19.02 -6.33 12.35
N ASN A 127 19.04 -5.09 11.85
CA ASN A 127 20.07 -4.11 12.22
C ASN A 127 19.93 -3.68 13.68
N ARG A 128 18.71 -3.35 14.10
CA ARG A 128 18.43 -2.94 15.49
C ARG A 128 18.68 -4.04 16.51
N GLN A 129 18.53 -5.30 16.12
CA GLN A 129 18.90 -6.44 16.97
C GLN A 129 20.43 -6.52 17.19
N ARG A 130 21.23 -6.04 16.22
CA ARG A 130 22.71 -6.07 16.29
C ARG A 130 23.30 -4.82 16.94
N GLU A 131 22.66 -3.67 16.73
CA GLU A 131 23.01 -2.45 17.43
C GLU A 131 22.66 -2.64 18.91
N ALA A 132 23.63 -2.53 19.82
CA ALA A 132 23.43 -2.63 21.28
C ALA A 132 22.60 -1.47 21.88
N ASN A 133 21.69 -0.90 21.08
CA ASN A 133 20.82 0.23 21.38
C ASN A 133 19.51 -0.20 22.07
N VAL A 134 19.26 -1.50 22.19
CA VAL A 134 18.14 -2.07 22.97
C VAL A 134 18.72 -2.59 24.27
N THR A 135 18.39 -1.93 25.37
CA THR A 135 19.04 -2.19 26.66
C THR A 135 18.17 -3.04 27.58
N THR A 136 16.85 -3.01 27.39
CA THR A 136 15.93 -3.70 28.30
C THR A 136 15.61 -5.11 27.84
N GLY A 137 15.73 -6.11 28.72
CA GLY A 137 15.49 -7.52 28.39
C GLY A 137 14.11 -7.80 27.78
N GLN A 138 13.08 -7.07 28.21
CA GLN A 138 11.72 -7.20 27.68
C GLN A 138 11.60 -6.74 26.21
N VAL A 139 12.43 -5.78 25.80
CA VAL A 139 12.43 -5.24 24.42
C VAL A 139 13.28 -6.12 23.52
N ILE A 140 14.33 -6.74 24.04
CA ILE A 140 15.10 -7.76 23.32
C ILE A 140 14.20 -8.94 22.93
N GLU A 141 13.39 -9.46 23.86
CA GLU A 141 12.43 -10.54 23.56
C GLU A 141 11.40 -10.15 22.49
N LEU A 142 10.91 -8.90 22.53
CA LEU A 142 10.04 -8.36 21.49
C LEU A 142 10.76 -8.34 20.13
N MET A 143 11.99 -7.85 20.08
CA MET A 143 12.81 -7.78 18.87
C MET A 143 13.05 -9.15 18.26
N ASP A 144 13.44 -10.14 19.07
CA ASP A 144 13.66 -11.52 18.62
C ASP A 144 12.37 -12.12 18.04
N THR A 145 11.24 -11.86 18.69
CA THR A 145 9.92 -12.28 18.22
C THR A 145 9.54 -11.62 16.89
N LEU A 146 9.82 -10.32 16.73
CA LEU A 146 9.57 -9.57 15.51
C LEU A 146 10.44 -10.08 14.36
N CYS A 147 11.76 -10.22 14.56
CA CYS A 147 12.68 -10.80 13.56
C CYS A 147 12.18 -12.16 13.08
N SER A 148 11.96 -13.08 14.02
CA SER A 148 11.52 -14.45 13.72
C SER A 148 10.17 -14.47 12.98
N SER A 149 9.24 -13.59 13.36
CA SER A 149 7.92 -13.49 12.73
C SER A 149 7.99 -12.90 11.33
N MET A 150 8.82 -11.88 11.12
CA MET A 150 9.03 -11.24 9.82
C MET A 150 9.62 -12.24 8.84
N ASP A 151 10.67 -12.97 9.23
CA ASP A 151 11.28 -13.98 8.38
C ASP A 151 10.29 -15.09 8.06
N ARG A 152 9.64 -15.67 9.07
CA ARG A 152 8.66 -16.74 8.85
C ARG A 152 7.53 -16.31 7.91
N LYS A 153 6.95 -15.12 8.11
CA LYS A 153 5.79 -14.66 7.33
C LYS A 153 6.17 -14.19 5.93
N PHE A 154 7.35 -13.61 5.75
CA PHE A 154 7.70 -12.86 4.54
C PHE A 154 8.88 -13.42 3.74
N HIS A 155 9.52 -14.52 4.18
CA HIS A 155 10.68 -15.15 3.48
C HIS A 155 10.50 -15.42 1.98
N LYS A 156 9.27 -15.70 1.51
CA LYS A 156 8.96 -16.04 0.10
C LYS A 156 8.06 -15.02 -0.57
N MET A 157 7.97 -13.80 -0.03
CA MET A 157 7.10 -12.76 -0.58
C MET A 157 7.45 -12.44 -2.03
N GLU A 158 8.74 -12.48 -2.40
CA GLU A 158 9.20 -12.25 -3.77
C GLU A 158 8.66 -13.26 -4.79
N TYR A 159 8.23 -14.44 -4.33
CA TYR A 159 7.66 -15.49 -5.19
C TYR A 159 6.13 -15.42 -5.30
N ASN A 160 5.48 -14.50 -4.57
CA ASN A 160 4.06 -14.25 -4.77
C ASN A 160 3.85 -13.60 -6.16
N HIS A 161 3.08 -14.26 -7.03
CA HIS A 161 2.91 -13.80 -8.42
C HIS A 161 2.32 -12.38 -8.51
N VAL A 162 1.34 -12.03 -7.65
CA VAL A 162 0.73 -10.70 -7.66
C VAL A 162 1.73 -9.63 -7.22
N LEU A 163 2.40 -9.85 -6.09
CA LEU A 163 3.33 -8.87 -5.53
C LEU A 163 4.57 -8.70 -6.40
N SER A 164 5.08 -9.79 -6.97
CA SER A 164 6.26 -9.76 -7.84
C SER A 164 5.96 -9.07 -9.18
N GLU A 165 4.82 -9.37 -9.81
CA GLU A 165 4.45 -8.69 -11.06
C GLU A 165 4.18 -7.20 -10.83
N THR A 166 3.49 -6.83 -9.74
CA THR A 166 3.23 -5.42 -9.40
C THR A 166 4.52 -4.66 -9.09
N ALA A 167 5.46 -5.24 -8.34
CA ALA A 167 6.73 -4.60 -8.03
C ALA A 167 7.61 -4.43 -9.28
N ALA A 168 7.67 -5.44 -10.15
CA ALA A 168 8.46 -5.38 -11.38
C ALA A 168 7.90 -4.35 -12.39
N LEU A 169 6.58 -4.19 -12.46
CA LEU A 169 5.90 -3.20 -13.32
C LEU A 169 5.87 -1.78 -12.71
N ASP A 170 6.36 -1.58 -11.49
CA ASP A 170 6.47 -0.24 -10.91
C ASP A 170 7.78 0.43 -11.37
N PRO A 171 7.72 1.53 -12.14
CA PRO A 171 8.90 2.19 -12.69
C PRO A 171 9.81 2.80 -11.61
N ARG A 172 9.33 2.93 -10.36
CA ARG A 172 10.12 3.39 -9.21
C ARG A 172 11.07 2.32 -8.68
N PHE A 173 10.76 1.03 -8.90
CA PHE A 173 11.46 -0.08 -8.26
C PHE A 173 12.06 -1.06 -9.27
N LYS A 174 11.26 -1.53 -10.24
CA LYS A 174 11.69 -2.53 -11.24
C LYS A 174 12.39 -3.72 -10.56
N LYS A 175 13.61 -4.05 -11.00
CA LYS A 175 14.43 -5.13 -10.44
C LYS A 175 14.90 -4.86 -9.01
N LEU A 176 14.99 -3.60 -8.56
CA LEU A 176 15.53 -3.24 -7.25
C LEU A 176 14.63 -3.65 -6.08
N ALA A 177 13.36 -3.99 -6.32
CA ALA A 177 12.51 -4.55 -5.28
C ALA A 177 13.01 -5.94 -4.80
N PHE A 178 13.75 -6.66 -5.64
CA PHE A 178 14.07 -8.07 -5.45
C PHE A 178 15.48 -8.28 -4.89
N SER A 179 15.64 -9.34 -4.12
CA SER A 179 16.95 -9.81 -3.63
C SER A 179 17.31 -11.13 -4.27
N ASP A 180 16.32 -11.94 -4.63
CA ASP A 180 16.54 -13.17 -5.38
C ASP A 180 16.34 -12.91 -6.88
N ALA A 181 17.43 -13.07 -7.65
CA ALA A 181 17.41 -12.92 -9.11
C ALA A 181 16.39 -13.88 -9.76
N ARG A 182 16.16 -15.07 -9.19
CA ARG A 182 15.20 -16.04 -9.74
C ARG A 182 13.77 -15.54 -9.64
N ALA A 183 13.44 -14.88 -8.54
CA ALA A 183 12.09 -14.37 -8.31
C ALA A 183 11.71 -13.28 -9.32
N ILE A 184 12.64 -12.36 -9.63
CA ILE A 184 12.41 -11.34 -10.66
C ILE A 184 12.36 -11.96 -12.07
N ASP A 185 13.23 -12.92 -12.39
CA ASP A 185 13.23 -13.58 -13.71
C ASP A 185 11.91 -14.30 -13.96
N GLU A 186 11.40 -15.03 -12.97
CA GLU A 186 10.08 -15.66 -13.01
C GLU A 186 8.94 -14.64 -13.20
N ALA A 187 8.99 -13.50 -12.50
CA ALA A 187 7.99 -12.45 -12.63
C ALA A 187 8.02 -11.83 -14.02
N LEU A 188 9.20 -11.54 -14.57
CA LEU A 188 9.38 -11.01 -15.91
C LEU A 188 8.93 -12.00 -16.98
N GLN A 189 9.15 -13.30 -16.77
CA GLN A 189 8.64 -14.34 -17.68
C GLN A 189 7.11 -14.33 -17.72
N ARG A 190 6.44 -14.21 -16.57
CA ARG A 190 4.98 -14.11 -16.49
C ARG A 190 4.45 -12.84 -17.16
N ILE A 191 5.07 -11.69 -16.88
CA ILE A 191 4.73 -10.40 -17.51
C ILE A 191 4.87 -10.49 -19.03
N THR A 192 6.01 -11.00 -19.51
CA THR A 192 6.28 -11.15 -20.94
C THR A 192 5.26 -12.08 -21.61
N SER A 193 4.94 -13.20 -20.95
CA SER A 193 3.93 -14.15 -21.43
C SER A 193 2.52 -13.55 -21.45
N ALA A 194 2.19 -12.65 -20.52
CA ALA A 194 0.93 -11.92 -20.51
C ALA A 194 0.88 -10.88 -21.65
N ALA A 195 1.96 -10.10 -21.82
CA ALA A 195 2.08 -9.10 -22.87
C ALA A 195 2.04 -9.70 -24.30
N GLY A 196 2.55 -10.92 -24.48
CA GLY A 196 2.51 -11.64 -25.75
C GLY A 196 1.13 -12.21 -26.11
N ARG A 197 0.31 -12.58 -25.11
CA ARG A 197 -1.05 -13.13 -25.30
C ARG A 197 -2.05 -12.08 -25.79
N ASP A 198 -1.84 -10.83 -25.42
CA ASP A 198 -2.82 -9.76 -25.53
C ASP A 198 -2.68 -8.88 -26.77
N SER A 199 -2.00 -9.39 -27.82
CA SER A 199 -1.83 -8.70 -29.09
C SER A 199 -3.18 -8.24 -29.63
N PRO A 200 -3.31 -6.99 -30.12
CA PRO A 200 -4.51 -6.58 -30.83
C PRO A 200 -4.57 -7.34 -32.15
N SER A 201 -5.17 -8.53 -32.13
CA SER A 201 -5.85 -9.03 -33.32
C SER A 201 -6.95 -8.03 -33.61
N SER A 202 -6.81 -7.32 -34.73
CA SER A 202 -7.87 -6.65 -35.48
C SER A 202 -9.27 -7.00 -34.99
N GLN A 203 -9.87 -6.11 -34.19
CA GLN A 203 -11.31 -6.10 -33.99
C GLN A 203 -11.93 -5.73 -35.33
N THR A 204 -12.43 -6.71 -36.06
CA THR A 204 -13.42 -6.48 -37.12
C THR A 204 -14.69 -6.00 -36.43
N PRO A 205 -15.19 -4.77 -36.68
CA PRO A 205 -16.51 -4.39 -36.22
C PRO A 205 -17.54 -5.29 -36.90
N GLY A 206 -18.46 -5.82 -36.10
CA GLY A 206 -19.49 -6.74 -36.53
C GLY A 206 -20.34 -6.20 -37.68
N GLN A 207 -20.80 -7.13 -38.51
CA GLN A 207 -21.84 -6.93 -39.50
C GLN A 207 -23.06 -6.25 -38.85
N GLN A 208 -23.31 -5.00 -39.23
CA GLN A 208 -24.64 -4.43 -39.28
C GLN A 208 -24.91 -4.10 -40.74
N GLU A 209 -25.96 -4.72 -41.26
CA GLU A 209 -26.55 -4.49 -42.57
C GLU A 209 -26.79 -2.99 -42.77
N ALA A 210 -26.27 -2.45 -43.88
CA ALA A 210 -26.62 -1.14 -44.38
C ALA A 210 -27.14 -1.31 -45.81
N GLU A 211 -28.46 -1.28 -45.94
CA GLU A 211 -29.14 -0.92 -47.18
C GLU A 211 -28.77 0.52 -47.57
N GLY A 212 -28.48 0.70 -48.86
CA GLY A 212 -28.71 1.90 -49.67
C GLY A 212 -28.22 3.26 -49.17
N ALA A 213 -27.19 3.81 -49.82
CA ALA A 213 -27.24 5.19 -50.33
C ALA A 213 -26.07 5.42 -51.30
N GLU A 214 -26.39 5.67 -52.57
CA GLU A 214 -25.50 6.27 -53.55
C GLU A 214 -25.11 7.69 -53.09
N GLY A 215 -23.82 7.97 -53.06
CA GLY A 215 -23.27 9.29 -52.77
C GLY A 215 -21.86 9.36 -53.32
N ALA A 216 -21.70 10.07 -54.43
CA ALA A 216 -20.45 10.24 -55.14
C ALA A 216 -19.40 10.98 -54.29
N GLU A 217 -18.24 10.36 -54.08
CA GLU A 217 -17.00 11.05 -53.77
C GLU A 217 -15.92 10.65 -54.78
N ALA A 218 -15.26 11.67 -55.33
CA ALA A 218 -14.29 11.61 -56.40
C ALA A 218 -13.07 10.74 -56.03
N PRO A 219 -12.39 10.09 -57.00
CA PRO A 219 -11.18 9.35 -56.72
C PRO A 219 -10.07 10.35 -56.33
N ALA A 220 -9.58 10.22 -55.10
CA ALA A 220 -8.36 10.88 -54.68
C ALA A 220 -7.22 10.42 -55.61
N VAL A 221 -6.60 11.40 -56.26
CA VAL A 221 -5.47 11.21 -57.18
C VAL A 221 -4.31 10.58 -56.40
N VAL A 222 -4.13 9.28 -56.55
CA VAL A 222 -2.91 8.59 -56.11
C VAL A 222 -1.78 9.11 -57.01
N PRO A 223 -0.72 9.76 -56.49
CA PRO A 223 0.40 10.11 -57.34
C PRO A 223 0.97 8.80 -57.89
N GLN A 224 1.29 8.78 -59.19
CA GLN A 224 1.98 7.68 -59.87
C GLN A 224 3.23 7.28 -59.07
N THR A 225 3.10 6.33 -58.14
CA THR A 225 4.20 5.78 -57.37
C THR A 225 5.01 4.95 -58.35
N SER A 226 6.28 5.33 -58.54
CA SER A 226 7.24 4.55 -59.34
C SER A 226 7.11 3.06 -59.03
N ALA A 227 7.24 2.19 -60.03
CA ALA A 227 7.23 0.74 -59.82
C ALA A 227 8.23 0.27 -58.75
N VAL A 228 9.29 1.06 -58.54
CA VAL A 228 10.26 0.89 -57.44
C VAL A 228 9.61 1.08 -56.06
N TRP A 229 8.76 2.09 -55.90
CA TRP A 229 8.01 2.31 -54.66
C TRP A 229 6.96 1.24 -54.41
N MET A 230 6.27 0.76 -55.45
CA MET A 230 5.32 -0.35 -55.30
C MET A 230 6.00 -1.66 -54.88
N LEU A 231 7.15 -2.00 -55.48
CA LEU A 231 7.96 -3.16 -55.07
C LEU A 231 8.52 -2.99 -53.65
N PHE A 232 8.90 -1.77 -53.28
CA PHE A 232 9.33 -1.47 -51.92
C PHE A 232 8.18 -1.61 -50.92
N ASP A 233 6.99 -1.09 -51.24
CA ASP A 233 5.79 -1.16 -50.39
C ASP A 233 5.31 -2.61 -50.25
N GLU A 234 5.34 -3.41 -51.31
CA GLU A 234 5.04 -4.85 -51.28
C GLU A 234 6.04 -5.61 -50.37
N LYS A 235 7.33 -5.26 -50.44
CA LYS A 235 8.36 -5.85 -49.58
C LYS A 235 8.28 -5.34 -48.14
N ALA A 236 7.92 -4.07 -47.94
CA ALA A 236 7.76 -3.45 -46.63
C ALA A 236 6.53 -4.01 -45.90
N THR A 237 5.41 -4.18 -46.60
CA THR A 237 4.18 -4.80 -46.08
C THR A 237 4.35 -6.30 -45.85
N GLY A 238 5.05 -7.02 -46.75
CA GLY A 238 5.40 -8.44 -46.57
C GLY A 238 6.28 -8.71 -45.34
N ASN A 239 7.17 -7.77 -44.98
CA ASN A 239 7.97 -7.85 -43.75
C ASN A 239 7.18 -7.44 -42.49
N ALA A 240 6.23 -6.50 -42.60
CA ALA A 240 5.37 -6.12 -41.49
C ALA A 240 4.45 -7.27 -41.02
N ALA A 241 4.13 -8.21 -41.90
CA ALA A 241 3.34 -9.42 -41.59
C ALA A 241 4.10 -10.49 -40.76
N ARG A 242 5.43 -10.38 -40.60
CA ARG A 242 6.26 -11.30 -39.80
C ARG A 242 6.51 -10.81 -38.37
N ARG A 243 5.55 -10.09 -37.76
CA ARG A 243 5.66 -9.73 -36.35
C ARG A 243 5.35 -10.94 -35.46
N ASN A 244 6.34 -11.38 -34.69
CA ASN A 244 6.14 -12.38 -33.65
C ASN A 244 5.73 -11.65 -32.35
N PRO A 245 4.47 -11.76 -31.88
CA PRO A 245 4.00 -11.03 -30.70
C PRO A 245 4.81 -11.31 -29.43
N SER A 246 5.38 -12.52 -29.32
CA SER A 246 6.25 -12.89 -28.21
C SER A 246 7.60 -12.17 -28.28
N ALA A 247 8.20 -12.07 -29.48
CA ALA A 247 9.43 -11.33 -29.68
C ALA A 247 9.24 -9.83 -29.41
N ASP A 248 8.12 -9.25 -29.85
CA ASP A 248 7.76 -7.86 -29.57
C ASP A 248 7.62 -7.62 -28.06
N ALA A 249 6.92 -8.51 -27.34
CA ALA A 249 6.75 -8.41 -25.90
C ALA A 249 8.09 -8.49 -25.15
N ILE A 250 9.00 -9.37 -25.57
CA ILE A 250 10.36 -9.47 -25.00
C ILE A 250 11.12 -8.15 -25.19
N MET A 251 11.07 -7.57 -26.39
CA MET A 251 11.75 -6.30 -26.68
C MET A 251 11.16 -5.14 -25.88
N GLU A 252 9.84 -5.09 -25.73
CA GLU A 252 9.15 -4.06 -24.95
C GLU A 252 9.52 -4.13 -23.46
N VAL A 253 9.52 -5.34 -22.88
CA VAL A 253 9.96 -5.58 -21.49
C VAL A 253 11.42 -5.16 -21.28
N ARG A 254 12.30 -5.50 -22.22
CA ARG A 254 13.72 -5.10 -22.14
C ARG A 254 13.87 -3.58 -22.17
N SER A 255 13.21 -2.90 -23.12
CA SER A 255 13.26 -1.44 -23.22
C SER A 255 12.73 -0.75 -21.96
N TYR A 256 11.61 -1.23 -21.40
CA TYR A 256 11.08 -0.74 -20.14
C TYR A 256 12.07 -0.88 -18.96
N LEU A 257 12.79 -2.00 -18.89
CA LEU A 257 13.75 -2.25 -17.82
C LEU A 257 15.02 -1.38 -17.93
N GLU A 258 15.36 -0.93 -19.14
CA GLU A 258 16.51 -0.05 -19.41
C GLU A 258 16.21 1.44 -19.14
N GLU A 259 14.94 1.84 -19.11
CA GLU A 259 14.56 3.21 -18.74
C GLU A 259 15.06 3.56 -17.32
N PRO A 260 15.38 4.83 -17.04
CA PRO A 260 15.72 5.27 -15.69
C PRO A 260 14.58 5.01 -14.70
N LEU A 261 14.94 4.92 -13.43
CA LEU A 261 13.97 4.78 -12.36
C LEU A 261 13.18 6.08 -12.18
N LEU A 262 11.88 5.94 -11.96
CA LEU A 262 11.02 7.04 -11.59
C LEU A 262 11.32 7.46 -10.14
N GLN A 263 11.26 8.77 -9.86
CA GLN A 263 11.37 9.30 -8.51
C GLN A 263 10.33 8.67 -7.57
N ARG A 264 10.74 8.32 -6.35
CA ARG A 264 9.88 7.60 -5.39
C ARG A 264 8.56 8.32 -5.08
N SER A 265 8.59 9.65 -5.02
CA SER A 265 7.44 10.51 -4.73
C SER A 265 6.51 10.72 -5.91
N ALA A 266 6.92 10.38 -7.14
CA ALA A 266 6.10 10.54 -8.32
C ALA A 266 5.06 9.41 -8.44
N ASP A 267 3.99 9.70 -9.18
CA ASP A 267 2.92 8.74 -9.43
C ASP A 267 3.28 7.79 -10.60
N PRO A 268 3.41 6.47 -10.34
CA PRO A 268 3.68 5.50 -11.39
C PRO A 268 2.54 5.38 -12.41
N LEU A 269 1.28 5.61 -12.02
CA LEU A 269 0.14 5.49 -12.96
C LEU A 269 0.18 6.61 -14.01
N SER A 270 0.48 7.83 -13.59
CA SER A 270 0.73 8.96 -14.48
C SER A 270 1.91 8.70 -15.43
N TRP A 271 2.98 8.06 -14.95
CA TRP A 271 4.11 7.67 -15.81
C TRP A 271 3.68 6.68 -16.89
N TRP A 272 2.94 5.64 -16.51
CA TRP A 272 2.42 4.65 -17.45
C TRP A 272 1.45 5.26 -18.47
N LYS A 273 0.61 6.21 -18.04
CA LYS A 273 -0.29 6.95 -18.94
C LYS A 273 0.50 7.68 -20.03
N ASN A 274 1.61 8.32 -19.67
CA ASN A 274 2.46 9.05 -20.63
C ASN A 274 3.26 8.13 -21.54
N LYS A 275 3.63 6.94 -21.06
CA LYS A 275 4.40 5.93 -21.82
C LYS A 275 3.52 4.90 -22.53
N ALA A 276 2.20 5.04 -22.49
CA ALA A 276 1.25 4.07 -23.02
C ALA A 276 1.42 3.80 -24.53
N SER A 277 1.79 4.82 -25.31
CA SER A 277 2.05 4.69 -26.75
C SER A 277 3.37 3.98 -27.06
N ILE A 278 4.35 4.08 -26.14
CA ILE A 278 5.68 3.47 -26.28
C ILE A 278 5.65 2.02 -25.81
N TYR A 279 4.90 1.73 -24.73
CA TYR A 279 4.76 0.41 -24.13
C TYR A 279 3.30 -0.07 -24.12
N PRO A 280 2.69 -0.29 -25.29
CA PRO A 280 1.26 -0.61 -25.37
C PRO A 280 0.91 -1.96 -24.75
N ARG A 281 1.77 -2.99 -24.91
CA ARG A 281 1.50 -4.33 -24.37
C ARG A 281 1.67 -4.36 -22.86
N LEU A 282 2.74 -3.75 -22.35
CA LEU A 282 3.00 -3.66 -20.92
C LEU A 282 1.99 -2.78 -20.20
N THR A 283 1.55 -1.68 -20.81
CA THR A 283 0.52 -0.81 -20.22
C THR A 283 -0.76 -1.61 -19.98
N LYS A 284 -1.16 -2.45 -20.94
CA LYS A 284 -2.32 -3.34 -20.78
C LYS A 284 -2.13 -4.32 -19.62
N VAL A 285 -0.98 -4.99 -19.51
CA VAL A 285 -0.69 -5.88 -18.36
C VAL A 285 -0.70 -5.10 -17.04
N MET A 286 -0.07 -3.93 -17.02
CA MET A 286 0.06 -3.04 -15.86
C MET A 286 -1.30 -2.61 -15.29
N THR A 287 -2.28 -2.28 -16.15
CA THR A 287 -3.61 -1.86 -15.68
C THR A 287 -4.30 -2.91 -14.80
N GLY A 288 -4.02 -4.20 -15.02
CA GLY A 288 -4.52 -5.30 -14.19
C GLY A 288 -3.64 -5.63 -12.99
N ARG A 289 -2.62 -4.82 -12.69
CA ARG A 289 -1.63 -5.08 -11.63
C ARG A 289 -1.50 -3.91 -10.67
N LEU A 290 -1.11 -2.72 -11.14
CA LEU A 290 -0.83 -1.60 -10.22
C LEU A 290 -2.06 -1.04 -9.50
N CYS A 291 -3.28 -1.39 -9.95
CA CYS A 291 -4.53 -1.06 -9.26
C CYS A 291 -4.83 -1.98 -8.06
N ILE A 292 -4.02 -3.01 -7.82
CA ILE A 292 -4.22 -3.94 -6.70
C ILE A 292 -3.79 -3.24 -5.40
N VAL A 293 -4.70 -3.22 -4.42
CA VAL A 293 -4.42 -2.74 -3.06
C VAL A 293 -3.70 -3.81 -2.25
N ALA A 294 -2.81 -3.40 -1.34
CA ALA A 294 -1.98 -4.33 -0.58
C ALA A 294 -2.71 -4.96 0.61
N THR A 295 -3.73 -4.28 1.14
CA THR A 295 -4.45 -4.69 2.35
C THR A 295 -5.96 -4.65 2.17
N SER A 296 -6.69 -5.27 3.09
CA SER A 296 -8.15 -5.18 3.19
C SER A 296 -8.64 -3.88 3.81
N VAL A 297 -7.77 -3.03 4.34
CA VAL A 297 -8.13 -1.80 5.09
C VAL A 297 -9.07 -0.87 4.31
N PRO A 298 -8.88 -0.61 3.00
CA PRO A 298 -9.84 0.16 2.19
C PRO A 298 -11.27 -0.42 2.27
N SER A 299 -11.40 -1.74 2.11
CA SER A 299 -12.70 -2.42 2.18
C SER A 299 -13.29 -2.38 3.59
N GLU A 300 -12.48 -2.56 4.63
CA GLU A 300 -12.92 -2.46 6.03
C GLU A 300 -13.43 -1.07 6.39
N ARG A 301 -12.85 -0.01 5.81
CA ARG A 301 -13.30 1.37 5.98
C ARG A 301 -14.69 1.57 5.36
N VAL A 302 -14.91 1.05 4.15
CA VAL A 302 -16.22 1.06 3.49
C VAL A 302 -17.25 0.29 4.33
N PHE A 303 -16.90 -0.90 4.82
CA PHE A 303 -17.80 -1.70 5.67
C PHE A 303 -18.06 -1.04 7.03
N SER A 304 -17.08 -0.36 7.63
CA SER A 304 -17.25 0.36 8.89
C SER A 304 -18.22 1.54 8.74
N LYS A 305 -18.04 2.36 7.68
CA LYS A 305 -18.99 3.45 7.34
C LYS A 305 -20.38 2.88 7.05
N THR A 306 -20.45 1.80 6.30
CA THR A 306 -21.71 1.12 5.96
C THR A 306 -22.38 0.55 7.21
N GLY A 307 -21.63 -0.02 8.14
CA GLY A 307 -22.12 -0.50 9.44
C GLY A 307 -22.72 0.62 10.28
N GLN A 308 -22.14 1.81 10.26
CA GLN A 308 -22.74 3.00 10.89
C GLN A 308 -24.08 3.37 10.26
N ILE A 309 -24.24 3.23 8.94
CA ILE A 309 -25.53 3.45 8.25
C ILE A 309 -26.59 2.40 8.66
N ILE A 310 -26.15 1.17 8.95
CA ILE A 310 -27.01 0.02 9.33
C ILE A 310 -27.30 -0.04 10.84
N THR A 311 -26.76 0.87 11.67
CA THR A 311 -26.92 0.85 13.14
C THR A 311 -28.36 0.66 13.64
N GLU A 312 -28.49 0.13 14.86
CA GLU A 312 -29.70 -0.40 15.53
C GLU A 312 -30.98 0.48 15.47
N ARG A 313 -30.88 1.75 15.08
CA ARG A 313 -32.04 2.64 14.86
C ARG A 313 -32.74 2.41 13.51
N ARG A 314 -32.16 1.64 12.56
CA ARG A 314 -32.73 1.36 11.22
C ARG A 314 -32.72 -0.14 10.86
N ASN A 315 -33.27 -0.98 11.73
CA ASN A 315 -33.29 -2.46 11.63
C ASN A 315 -34.12 -3.06 10.48
N ARG A 316 -34.50 -2.30 9.44
CA ARG A 316 -35.42 -2.73 8.37
C ARG A 316 -34.93 -2.43 6.96
N ILE A 317 -33.63 -2.25 6.76
CA ILE A 317 -33.05 -2.09 5.42
C ILE A 317 -32.79 -3.48 4.83
N SER A 318 -33.32 -3.73 3.62
CA SER A 318 -33.05 -5.00 2.94
C SER A 318 -31.58 -5.09 2.48
N PRO A 319 -30.99 -6.29 2.38
CA PRO A 319 -29.61 -6.46 1.92
C PRO A 319 -29.34 -5.80 0.56
N SER A 320 -30.33 -5.76 -0.33
CA SER A 320 -30.22 -5.08 -1.63
C SER A 320 -30.03 -3.56 -1.47
N LYS A 321 -30.83 -2.92 -0.62
CA LYS A 321 -30.71 -1.48 -0.34
C LYS A 321 -29.40 -1.15 0.39
N VAL A 322 -28.93 -2.04 1.29
CA VAL A 322 -27.62 -1.90 1.93
C VAL A 322 -26.49 -1.87 0.89
N ARG A 323 -26.50 -2.78 -0.09
CA ARG A 323 -25.49 -2.79 -1.16
C ARG A 323 -25.51 -1.51 -1.98
N GLN A 324 -26.70 -1.01 -2.33
CA GLN A 324 -26.84 0.25 -3.07
C GLN A 324 -26.32 1.45 -2.26
N LEU A 325 -26.65 1.53 -0.96
CA LEU A 325 -26.16 2.59 -0.08
C LEU A 325 -24.64 2.54 0.11
N ALA A 326 -24.08 1.34 0.28
CA ALA A 326 -22.63 1.15 0.36
C ALA A 326 -21.93 1.58 -0.92
N PHE A 327 -22.47 1.18 -2.08
CA PHE A 327 -21.95 1.58 -3.39
C PHE A 327 -22.01 3.10 -3.60
N LEU A 328 -23.16 3.73 -3.33
CA LEU A 328 -23.30 5.19 -3.46
C LEU A 328 -22.36 5.92 -2.51
N ASN A 329 -22.25 5.48 -1.25
CA ASN A 329 -21.34 6.10 -0.28
C ASN A 329 -19.89 6.02 -0.75
N ALA A 330 -19.44 4.85 -1.23
CA ALA A 330 -18.07 4.65 -1.68
C ALA A 330 -17.70 5.48 -2.94
N ASN A 331 -18.67 5.83 -3.78
CA ASN A 331 -18.43 6.59 -5.02
C ASN A 331 -18.69 8.09 -4.90
N LEU A 332 -19.40 8.54 -3.86
CA LEU A 332 -19.76 9.95 -3.63
C LEU A 332 -18.92 10.64 -2.54
N SER A 333 -18.11 9.90 -1.78
CA SER A 333 -17.25 10.44 -0.72
C SER A 333 -15.80 10.59 -1.14
#